data_AF-A0A838JDW6-F1
#
_entry.id   AF-A0A838JDW6-F1
#
_cell.length_a   1.000
_cell.length_b   1.000
_cell.length_c   1.000
_cell.angle_alpha   90.00
_cell.angle_beta   90.00
_cell.angle_gamma   90.00
#
_symmetry.space_group_name_H-M   'P 1'
#
loop_
_entity.id
_entity.type
_entity.pdbx_description
1 polymer ?
#
loop_
_entity_poly.entity_id
_entity_poly.type
_entity_poly.pdbx_seq_one_letter_code
_entity_poly.pdbx_strand_id
1 'polypeptide(L)'
;MVPQQQYAYETECVTRQQMWEVVACLHREMRATKLSAIFLSDDYYSSFWTCSELFALANYPRNADGTTINRGHLITDRSSIVLDSLAMGTSAFPVPLPTRMQKNRQWRILNNSDPMSSAPDTRIPPSGPAKVLALIMRPTFGYFSPEFTGPDFWDVLQVPCPHCKPENRRPEQIDWNEHLKFELDEEAIDYYGYFSVSSEKLLMGSVKCPHCHNRIKLKNKHPPRTLWMPIMTTEEDQSRSVIIERPLWETKTL
;
A
#
# COMPACT_ATOMS: atom_id res chain seq x y z
N MET A 1 5.39 0.12 -18.83
CA MET A 1 4.82 -1.22 -18.58
C MET A 1 5.57 -1.76 -17.39
N VAL A 2 4.91 -1.89 -16.24
CA VAL A 2 5.53 -2.45 -15.04
C VAL A 2 5.90 -3.91 -15.33
N PRO A 3 7.12 -4.38 -15.05
CA PRO A 3 7.49 -5.76 -15.33
C PRO A 3 6.53 -6.73 -14.63
N GLN A 4 6.13 -7.80 -15.32
CA GLN A 4 5.30 -8.84 -14.71
C GLN A 4 5.95 -9.32 -13.40
N GLN A 5 5.13 -9.53 -12.37
CA GLN A 5 5.52 -10.13 -11.09
C GLN A 5 6.32 -9.23 -10.12
N GLN A 6 6.64 -7.98 -10.48
CA GLN A 6 7.35 -7.05 -9.58
C GLN A 6 6.44 -6.30 -8.59
N TYR A 7 5.13 -6.21 -8.86
CA TYR A 7 4.18 -5.48 -8.03
C TYR A 7 2.95 -6.33 -7.75
N ALA A 8 2.34 -6.11 -6.58
CA ALA A 8 1.13 -6.81 -6.17
C ALA A 8 -0.07 -6.42 -7.06
N TYR A 9 -0.74 -7.42 -7.63
CA TYR A 9 -1.99 -7.22 -8.37
C TYR A 9 -3.20 -7.14 -7.43
N GLU A 10 -4.29 -6.52 -7.91
CA GLU A 10 -5.52 -6.33 -7.12
C GLU A 10 -6.11 -7.63 -6.56
N THR A 11 -5.89 -8.76 -7.26
CA THR A 11 -6.38 -10.08 -6.86
C THR A 11 -5.47 -10.82 -5.88
N GLU A 12 -4.28 -10.31 -5.61
CA GLU A 12 -3.30 -10.95 -4.72
C GLU A 12 -3.70 -10.82 -3.26
N CYS A 13 -3.49 -11.89 -2.50
CA CYS A 13 -3.51 -11.85 -1.05
C CYS A 13 -2.17 -11.29 -0.55
N VAL A 14 -2.20 -10.13 0.09
CA VAL A 14 -0.99 -9.39 0.48
C VAL A 14 -1.09 -8.90 1.91
N THR A 15 0.02 -8.78 2.62
CA THR A 15 0.04 -8.15 3.93
C THR A 15 -0.05 -6.64 3.80
N ARG A 16 -0.39 -5.93 4.89
CA ARG A 16 -0.39 -4.45 4.88
C ARG A 16 1.00 -3.90 4.58
N GLN A 17 2.05 -4.53 5.10
CA GLN A 17 3.41 -4.14 4.78
C GLN A 17 3.69 -4.23 3.28
N GLN A 18 3.33 -5.34 2.62
CA GLN A 18 3.51 -5.49 1.18
C GLN A 18 2.72 -4.46 0.37
N MET A 19 1.49 -4.15 0.80
CA MET A 19 0.68 -3.10 0.17
C MET A 19 1.40 -1.75 0.21
N TRP A 20 1.89 -1.35 1.38
CA TRP A 20 2.54 -0.05 1.54
C TRP A 20 3.98 0.00 1.04
N GLU A 21 4.67 -1.14 0.91
CA GLU A 21 5.97 -1.25 0.24
C GLU A 21 5.86 -0.87 -1.24
N VAL A 22 4.85 -1.40 -1.94
CA VAL A 22 4.56 -1.02 -3.33
C VAL A 22 4.31 0.49 -3.45
N VAL A 23 3.54 1.06 -2.53
CA VAL A 23 3.26 2.50 -2.50
C VAL A 23 4.53 3.32 -2.22
N ALA A 24 5.42 2.83 -1.35
CA ALA A 24 6.70 3.48 -1.07
C ALA A 24 7.61 3.50 -2.31
N CYS A 25 7.70 2.38 -3.03
CA CYS A 25 8.42 2.31 -4.30
C CYS A 25 7.84 3.28 -5.32
N LEU A 26 6.52 3.29 -5.50
CA LEU A 26 5.83 4.24 -6.39
C LEU A 26 6.14 5.70 -6.02
N HIS A 27 6.05 6.06 -4.74
CA HIS A 27 6.33 7.41 -4.26
C HIS A 27 7.80 7.83 -4.53
N ARG A 28 8.74 6.88 -4.47
CA ARG A 28 10.14 7.10 -4.83
C ARG A 28 10.29 7.39 -6.33
N GLU A 29 9.67 6.58 -7.18
CA GLU A 29 9.70 6.72 -8.64
C GLU A 29 9.08 8.04 -9.09
N MET A 30 7.91 8.40 -8.54
CA MET A 30 7.27 9.69 -8.79
C MET A 30 8.16 10.88 -8.37
N ARG A 31 8.91 10.74 -7.25
CA ARG A 31 9.84 11.77 -6.78
C ARG A 31 11.08 11.89 -7.67
N ALA A 32 11.59 10.77 -8.17
CA ALA A 32 12.77 10.72 -9.03
C ALA A 32 12.49 11.31 -10.42
N THR A 33 11.35 10.95 -11.00
CA THR A 33 10.94 11.36 -12.36
C THR A 33 10.45 12.80 -12.44
N LYS A 34 9.91 13.34 -11.33
CA LYS A 34 9.32 14.69 -11.22
C LYS A 34 8.16 14.99 -12.17
N LEU A 35 7.73 14.01 -12.94
CA LEU A 35 6.64 14.06 -13.90
C LEU A 35 5.85 12.76 -13.76
N SER A 36 4.53 12.87 -13.62
CA SER A 36 3.69 11.68 -13.50
C SER A 36 2.41 11.91 -14.28
N ALA A 37 2.05 10.92 -15.10
CA ALA A 37 0.78 10.91 -15.82
C ALA A 37 -0.02 9.70 -15.35
N ILE A 38 -1.23 9.94 -14.84
CA ILE A 38 -2.17 8.94 -14.37
C ILE A 38 -3.29 8.85 -15.38
N PHE A 39 -3.54 7.63 -15.86
CA PHE A 39 -4.70 7.33 -16.67
C PHE A 39 -5.85 6.86 -15.76
N LEU A 40 -6.99 7.56 -15.82
CA LEU A 40 -8.15 7.26 -14.99
C LEU A 40 -9.03 6.20 -15.68
N SER A 41 -9.12 5.01 -15.11
CA SER A 41 -10.13 4.00 -15.46
C SER A 41 -11.47 4.28 -14.78
N ASP A 42 -12.53 3.62 -15.23
CA ASP A 42 -13.88 3.78 -14.67
C ASP A 42 -13.95 3.39 -13.17
N ASP A 43 -13.13 2.44 -12.74
CA ASP A 43 -13.05 1.96 -11.35
C ASP A 43 -11.91 2.60 -10.54
N TYR A 44 -11.24 3.62 -11.08
CA TYR A 44 -9.97 4.13 -10.55
C TYR A 44 -10.05 4.61 -9.10
N TYR A 45 -11.17 5.14 -8.63
CA TYR A 45 -11.28 5.60 -7.23
C TYR A 45 -11.67 4.49 -6.24
N SER A 46 -11.90 3.28 -6.74
CA SER A 46 -12.40 2.16 -5.92
C SER A 46 -11.29 1.22 -5.47
N SER A 47 -10.07 1.37 -5.98
CA SER A 47 -8.92 0.52 -5.65
C SER A 47 -7.98 1.21 -4.65
N PHE A 48 -7.41 0.40 -3.76
CA PHE A 48 -6.38 0.86 -2.82
C PHE A 48 -5.19 1.44 -3.59
N TRP A 49 -4.73 0.73 -4.62
CA TRP A 49 -3.51 1.04 -5.36
C TRP A 49 -3.57 2.40 -6.06
N THR A 50 -4.67 2.63 -6.77
CA THR A 50 -4.94 3.87 -7.50
C THR A 50 -5.24 5.04 -6.55
N CYS A 51 -5.90 4.79 -5.42
CA CYS A 51 -6.02 5.81 -4.36
C CYS A 51 -4.67 6.16 -3.74
N SER A 52 -3.76 5.20 -3.56
CA SER A 52 -2.41 5.45 -3.08
C SER A 52 -1.57 6.26 -4.09
N GLU A 53 -1.74 6.02 -5.39
CA GLU A 53 -1.16 6.84 -6.47
C GLU A 53 -1.61 8.31 -6.34
N LEU A 54 -2.90 8.54 -6.16
CA LEU A 54 -3.45 9.88 -5.97
C LEU A 54 -2.95 10.53 -4.68
N PHE A 55 -2.90 9.79 -3.57
CA PHE A 55 -2.38 10.31 -2.33
C PHE A 55 -0.90 10.71 -2.49
N ALA A 56 -0.07 9.85 -3.08
CA ALA A 56 1.33 10.14 -3.36
C ALA A 56 1.49 11.42 -4.19
N LEU A 57 0.67 11.62 -5.23
CA LEU A 57 0.66 12.87 -5.99
C LEU A 57 0.25 14.08 -5.15
N ALA A 58 -0.78 13.95 -4.32
CA ALA A 58 -1.31 15.02 -3.48
C ALA A 58 -0.31 15.49 -2.40
N ASN A 59 0.68 14.66 -2.09
CA ASN A 59 1.72 14.95 -1.12
C ASN A 59 2.84 15.85 -1.64
N TYR A 60 3.03 15.96 -2.96
CA TYR A 60 4.10 16.79 -3.46
C TYR A 60 3.87 18.27 -3.13
N PRO A 61 4.91 18.98 -2.68
CA PRO A 61 4.83 20.41 -2.40
C PRO A 61 4.31 21.16 -3.61
N ARG A 62 3.57 22.24 -3.35
CA ARG A 62 3.16 23.20 -4.38
C ARG A 62 4.11 24.40 -4.34
N ASN A 63 4.44 24.93 -5.51
CA ASN A 63 5.01 26.26 -5.68
C ASN A 63 4.08 27.32 -5.06
N ALA A 64 4.63 28.52 -4.85
CA ALA A 64 3.88 29.65 -4.27
C ALA A 64 2.64 30.05 -5.10
N ASP A 65 2.62 29.71 -6.39
CA ASP A 65 1.49 29.91 -7.31
C ASP A 65 0.43 28.78 -7.26
N GLY A 66 0.60 27.79 -6.36
CA GLY A 66 -0.30 26.66 -6.20
C GLY A 66 -0.07 25.50 -7.17
N THR A 67 0.90 25.57 -8.08
CA THR A 67 1.28 24.48 -8.99
C THR A 67 2.09 23.42 -8.24
N THR A 68 1.82 22.13 -8.40
CA THR A 68 2.64 21.08 -7.75
C THR A 68 4.05 21.03 -8.35
N ILE A 69 5.08 20.89 -7.50
CA ILE A 69 6.49 20.74 -7.91
C ILE A 69 6.67 19.49 -8.80
N ASN A 70 5.81 18.48 -8.61
CA ASN A 70 5.57 17.43 -9.59
C ASN A 70 4.36 17.77 -10.45
N ARG A 71 4.53 17.77 -11.77
CA ARG A 71 3.41 17.93 -12.71
C ARG A 71 2.69 16.59 -12.81
N GLY A 72 1.70 16.40 -11.94
CA GLY A 72 0.78 15.27 -12.02
C GLY A 72 -0.29 15.58 -13.07
N HIS A 73 -0.35 14.78 -14.12
CA HIS A 73 -1.37 14.90 -15.16
C HIS A 73 -2.38 13.78 -15.03
N LEU A 74 -3.66 14.14 -15.03
CA LEU A 74 -4.74 13.16 -15.04
C LEU A 74 -5.30 13.09 -16.45
N ILE A 75 -5.25 11.91 -17.04
CA ILE A 75 -5.65 11.63 -18.42
C ILE A 75 -6.94 10.82 -18.35
N THR A 76 -8.04 11.43 -18.76
CA THR A 76 -9.37 10.78 -18.82
C THR A 76 -9.68 10.19 -20.19
N ASP A 77 -8.96 10.61 -21.24
CA ASP A 77 -9.14 10.12 -22.61
C ASP A 77 -7.81 9.65 -23.20
N ARG A 78 -7.79 8.40 -23.71
CA ARG A 78 -6.62 7.81 -24.38
C ARG A 78 -6.31 8.46 -25.72
N SER A 79 -7.29 9.10 -26.36
CA SER A 79 -7.14 9.72 -27.67
C SER A 79 -6.41 11.07 -27.64
N SER A 80 -6.28 11.68 -26.45
CA SER A 80 -5.74 13.04 -26.27
C SER A 80 -4.29 13.09 -25.77
N ILE A 81 -3.51 12.01 -25.90
CA ILE A 81 -2.13 11.96 -25.40
C ILE A 81 -1.20 12.75 -26.34
N VAL A 82 -1.16 14.07 -26.20
CA VAL A 82 -0.06 14.90 -26.71
C VAL A 82 0.88 15.16 -25.54
N LEU A 83 1.92 14.31 -25.40
CA LEU A 83 2.94 14.40 -24.33
C LEU A 83 3.58 15.80 -24.24
N ASP A 84 3.72 16.49 -25.38
CA ASP A 84 4.28 17.86 -25.45
C ASP A 84 3.33 18.95 -24.90
N SER A 85 2.04 18.64 -24.70
CA SER A 85 1.03 19.56 -24.18
C SER A 85 0.75 19.41 -22.68
N LEU A 86 1.52 18.55 -22.00
CA LEU A 86 1.55 18.43 -20.53
C LEU A 86 2.14 19.70 -19.85
N ALA A 87 2.49 20.73 -20.62
CA ALA A 87 2.76 22.06 -20.09
C ALA A 87 1.45 22.82 -19.86
N MET A 88 1.16 23.16 -18.61
CA MET A 88 0.25 24.26 -18.19
C MET A 88 -1.24 23.98 -17.93
N GLY A 89 -1.60 22.80 -17.44
CA GLY A 89 -2.95 22.59 -16.87
C GLY A 89 -2.92 22.42 -15.36
N THR A 90 -3.19 23.48 -14.59
CA THR A 90 -3.65 23.36 -13.19
C THR A 90 -5.10 22.86 -13.18
N SER A 91 -5.34 21.63 -13.61
CA SER A 91 -6.63 21.01 -13.35
C SER A 91 -6.78 20.85 -11.84
N ALA A 92 -7.93 21.24 -11.30
CA ALA A 92 -8.26 21.01 -9.91
C ALA A 92 -8.03 19.53 -9.61
N PHE A 93 -7.28 19.24 -8.54
CA PHE A 93 -7.06 17.88 -8.10
C PHE A 93 -8.44 17.26 -7.83
N PRO A 94 -8.86 16.20 -8.53
CA PRO A 94 -10.26 15.82 -8.62
C PRO A 94 -10.76 15.17 -7.33
N VAL A 95 -9.87 14.91 -6.38
CA VAL A 95 -10.18 14.26 -5.10
C VAL A 95 -9.89 15.23 -3.95
N PRO A 96 -10.50 15.01 -2.76
CA PRO A 96 -10.23 15.83 -1.59
C PRO A 96 -8.72 15.97 -1.33
N LEU A 97 -8.24 17.15 -0.94
CA LEU A 97 -6.83 17.30 -0.59
C LEU A 97 -6.56 16.72 0.81
N PRO A 98 -5.51 15.90 0.99
CA PRO A 98 -5.19 15.36 2.29
C PRO A 98 -4.70 16.45 3.25
N THR A 99 -5.19 16.39 4.48
CA THR A 99 -4.81 17.29 5.57
C THR A 99 -3.36 17.05 6.00
N ARG A 100 -2.73 18.04 6.67
CA ARG A 100 -1.36 17.88 7.19
C ARG A 100 -1.20 16.64 8.08
N MET A 101 -2.22 16.31 8.88
CA MET A 101 -2.20 15.11 9.72
C MET A 101 -2.17 13.83 8.89
N GLN A 102 -2.98 13.75 7.83
CA GLN A 102 -3.02 12.62 6.92
C GLN A 102 -1.70 12.49 6.14
N LYS A 103 -1.12 13.60 5.68
CA LYS A 103 0.22 13.60 5.05
C LYS A 103 1.31 13.08 5.98
N ASN A 104 1.35 13.58 7.22
CA ASN A 104 2.30 13.13 8.24
C ASN A 104 2.11 11.64 8.55
N ARG A 105 0.85 11.17 8.62
CA ARG A 105 0.52 9.77 8.84
C ARG A 105 1.04 8.89 7.70
N GLN A 106 0.80 9.27 6.45
CA GLN A 106 1.33 8.53 5.30
C GLN A 106 2.86 8.48 5.33
N TRP A 107 3.54 9.60 5.61
CA TRP A 107 5.00 9.62 5.75
C TRP A 107 5.52 8.59 6.77
N ARG A 108 4.86 8.47 7.91
CA ARG A 108 5.19 7.44 8.91
C ARG A 108 5.00 6.04 8.36
N ILE A 109 3.90 5.77 7.66
CA ILE A 109 3.65 4.47 7.04
C ILE A 109 4.75 4.14 6.01
N LEU A 110 5.06 5.07 5.10
CA LEU A 110 6.07 4.87 4.07
C LEU A 110 7.46 4.61 4.67
N ASN A 111 7.85 5.35 5.72
CA ASN A 111 9.12 5.11 6.42
C ASN A 111 9.20 3.71 7.08
N ASN A 112 8.07 3.08 7.38
CA ASN A 112 8.03 1.72 7.95
C ASN A 112 7.68 0.66 6.90
N SER A 113 7.57 1.03 5.62
CA SER A 113 7.27 0.11 4.52
C SER A 113 8.31 0.13 3.39
N ASP A 114 9.11 1.19 3.29
CA ASP A 114 10.14 1.33 2.26
C ASP A 114 11.35 0.42 2.56
N PRO A 115 11.66 -0.59 1.71
CA PRO A 115 12.79 -1.51 1.92
C PRO A 115 14.15 -0.82 1.85
N MET A 116 14.25 0.39 1.28
CA MET A 116 15.48 1.20 1.25
C MET A 116 15.62 2.11 2.48
N SER A 117 14.65 2.10 3.37
CA SER A 117 14.67 2.81 4.65
C SER A 117 14.98 1.86 5.81
N SER A 118 14.81 2.28 7.07
CA SER A 118 14.91 1.42 8.24
C SER A 118 13.67 0.53 8.47
N ALA A 119 12.67 0.56 7.59
CA ALA A 119 11.46 -0.30 7.66
C ALA A 119 11.77 -1.76 8.03
N PRO A 120 12.76 -2.41 7.42
CA PRO A 120 13.43 -3.58 7.95
C PRO A 120 13.45 -3.79 9.46
N ASP A 121 14.17 -2.92 10.13
CA ASP A 121 14.50 -3.10 11.53
C ASP A 121 13.30 -2.83 12.43
N THR A 122 12.24 -2.21 11.89
CA THR A 122 11.05 -1.82 12.66
C THR A 122 10.17 -3.00 13.07
N ARG A 123 10.28 -4.16 12.42
CA ARG A 123 9.61 -5.39 12.90
C ARG A 123 10.16 -5.84 14.26
N ILE A 124 11.45 -5.61 14.49
CA ILE A 124 12.12 -6.03 15.72
C ILE A 124 11.95 -4.90 16.73
N PRO A 125 11.16 -5.10 17.82
CA PRO A 125 11.01 -4.07 18.81
C PRO A 125 12.37 -3.75 19.46
N PRO A 126 12.73 -2.47 19.59
CA PRO A 126 14.05 -2.08 20.08
C PRO A 126 14.17 -2.44 21.57
N SER A 127 15.33 -2.99 21.95
CA SER A 127 15.64 -3.40 23.32
C SER A 127 16.73 -2.51 23.94
N GLY A 128 16.86 -2.56 25.27
CA GLY A 128 17.89 -1.82 26.01
C GLY A 128 17.90 -0.30 25.74
N PRO A 129 19.06 0.34 25.58
CA PRO A 129 19.16 1.80 25.38
C PRO A 129 18.58 2.27 24.03
N ALA A 130 18.53 1.40 23.01
CA ALA A 130 17.92 1.72 21.72
C ALA A 130 16.40 1.97 21.84
N LYS A 131 15.73 1.39 22.84
CA LYS A 131 14.31 1.65 23.15
C LYS A 131 14.05 3.11 23.48
N VAL A 132 14.97 3.77 24.17
CA VAL A 132 14.84 5.19 24.54
C VAL A 132 14.94 6.08 23.30
N LEU A 133 15.89 5.80 22.41
CA LEU A 133 16.03 6.50 21.13
C LEU A 133 14.79 6.31 20.26
N ALA A 134 14.27 5.08 20.18
CA ALA A 134 13.04 4.77 19.46
C ALA A 134 11.82 5.54 19.99
N LEU A 135 11.66 5.62 21.32
CA LEU A 135 10.58 6.41 21.94
C LEU A 135 10.68 7.91 21.60
N ILE A 136 11.89 8.44 21.48
CA ILE A 136 12.13 9.85 21.09
C ILE A 136 11.82 10.06 19.60
N MET A 137 12.16 9.11 18.73
CA MET A 137 11.95 9.23 17.28
C MET A 137 10.51 8.93 16.85
N ARG A 138 9.76 8.15 17.63
CA ARG A 138 8.40 7.68 17.32
C ARG A 138 7.39 8.81 17.04
N PRO A 139 7.32 9.92 17.81
CA PRO A 139 6.40 11.01 17.52
C PRO A 139 6.67 11.70 16.18
N THR A 140 7.93 11.77 15.76
CA THR A 140 8.33 12.51 14.55
C THR A 140 8.28 11.62 13.32
N PHE A 141 8.87 10.43 13.39
CA PHE A 141 9.09 9.57 12.23
C PHE A 141 8.21 8.32 12.20
N GLY A 142 7.54 8.00 13.31
CA GLY A 142 6.66 6.84 13.41
C GLY A 142 7.37 5.50 13.59
N TYR A 143 8.71 5.48 13.61
CA TYR A 143 9.50 4.27 13.80
C TYR A 143 9.12 3.54 15.10
N PHE A 144 9.06 2.21 15.03
CA PHE A 144 8.77 1.32 16.15
C PHE A 144 7.43 1.60 16.84
N SER A 145 6.46 2.15 16.09
CA SER A 145 5.08 2.16 16.56
C SER A 145 4.59 0.70 16.67
N PRO A 146 3.89 0.29 17.75
CA PRO A 146 3.34 -1.06 17.92
C PRO A 146 2.54 -1.55 16.71
N GLU A 147 1.88 -0.61 16.03
CA GLU A 147 1.17 -0.82 14.78
C GLU A 147 2.05 -1.36 13.64
N PHE A 148 3.32 -0.93 13.54
CA PHE A 148 4.26 -1.40 12.52
C PHE A 148 5.15 -2.53 13.03
N THR A 149 5.14 -2.84 14.33
CA THR A 149 5.92 -3.95 14.90
C THR A 149 5.08 -5.21 15.10
N GLY A 150 3.75 -5.09 15.03
CA GLY A 150 2.80 -6.17 15.30
C GLY A 150 2.65 -7.17 14.14
N PRO A 151 2.17 -8.40 14.43
CA PRO A 151 1.92 -9.42 13.41
C PRO A 151 0.89 -8.98 12.37
N ASP A 152 -0.05 -8.13 12.76
CA ASP A 152 -1.09 -7.55 11.92
C ASP A 152 -0.56 -6.84 10.67
N PHE A 153 0.58 -6.18 10.79
CA PHE A 153 1.20 -5.48 9.67
C PHE A 153 2.03 -6.40 8.76
N TRP A 154 2.72 -7.37 9.37
CA TRP A 154 3.75 -8.19 8.70
C TRP A 154 3.28 -9.57 8.24
N ASP A 155 2.31 -10.17 8.93
CA ASP A 155 1.98 -11.58 8.81
C ASP A 155 0.51 -11.84 8.48
N VAL A 156 -0.40 -10.91 8.84
CA VAL A 156 -1.83 -11.03 8.48
C VAL A 156 -2.04 -10.62 7.02
N LEU A 157 -2.66 -11.53 6.26
CA LEU A 157 -2.91 -11.35 4.83
C LEU A 157 -4.27 -10.69 4.62
N GLN A 158 -4.29 -9.70 3.74
CA GLN A 158 -5.46 -9.03 3.23
C GLN A 158 -5.92 -9.77 1.98
N VAL A 159 -7.09 -10.39 2.05
CA VAL A 159 -7.68 -11.12 0.93
C VAL A 159 -8.72 -10.21 0.27
N PRO A 160 -8.58 -9.89 -1.03
CA PRO A 160 -9.60 -9.13 -1.74
C PRO A 160 -10.88 -9.95 -1.90
N CYS A 161 -12.05 -9.38 -1.64
CA CYS A 161 -13.32 -10.03 -1.92
C CYS A 161 -13.90 -9.52 -3.25
N PRO A 162 -14.01 -10.36 -4.29
CA PRO A 162 -14.58 -9.93 -5.59
C PRO A 162 -16.04 -9.46 -5.51
N HIS A 163 -16.78 -9.86 -4.48
CA HIS A 163 -18.19 -9.51 -4.30
C HIS A 163 -18.42 -8.27 -3.44
N CYS A 164 -17.42 -7.87 -2.66
CA CYS A 164 -17.52 -6.72 -1.77
C CYS A 164 -16.56 -5.59 -2.17
N LYS A 165 -15.83 -5.76 -3.29
CA LYS A 165 -15.03 -4.69 -3.88
C LYS A 165 -15.98 -3.50 -4.13
N PRO A 166 -15.64 -2.29 -3.69
CA PRO A 166 -16.43 -1.11 -4.02
C PRO A 166 -16.42 -0.89 -5.54
N GLU A 167 -17.55 -0.49 -6.11
CA GLU A 167 -17.68 -0.20 -7.53
C GLU A 167 -18.07 1.26 -7.74
N ASN A 168 -17.58 1.85 -8.83
CA ASN A 168 -17.99 3.18 -9.31
C ASN A 168 -17.88 4.28 -8.24
N ARG A 169 -16.89 4.21 -7.36
CA ARG A 169 -16.64 5.28 -6.38
C ARG A 169 -16.34 6.57 -7.12
N ARG A 170 -17.00 7.65 -6.72
CA ARG A 170 -16.75 8.99 -7.25
C ARG A 170 -15.56 9.65 -6.55
N PRO A 171 -14.85 10.58 -7.20
CA PRO A 171 -13.67 11.24 -6.63
C PRO A 171 -13.91 11.87 -5.25
N GLU A 172 -15.11 12.42 -5.03
CA GLU A 172 -15.47 13.15 -3.80
C GLU A 172 -15.75 12.20 -2.63
N GLN A 173 -15.92 10.90 -2.90
CA GLN A 173 -16.20 9.87 -1.90
C GLN A 173 -14.93 9.25 -1.32
N ILE A 174 -13.75 9.66 -1.78
CA ILE A 174 -12.48 9.18 -1.24
C ILE A 174 -12.30 9.71 0.18
N ASP A 175 -12.16 8.78 1.13
CA ASP A 175 -11.86 9.06 2.52
C ASP A 175 -10.40 8.70 2.83
N TRP A 176 -9.59 9.72 3.06
CA TRP A 176 -8.18 9.55 3.40
C TRP A 176 -7.95 8.99 4.80
N ASN A 177 -8.89 9.16 5.73
CA ASN A 177 -8.77 8.54 7.05
C ASN A 177 -8.94 7.03 6.92
N GLU A 178 -9.95 6.59 6.17
CA GLU A 178 -10.16 5.17 5.87
C GLU A 178 -8.99 4.58 5.07
N HIS A 179 -8.45 5.32 4.09
CA HIS A 179 -7.28 4.86 3.32
C HIS A 179 -6.03 4.60 4.19
N LEU A 180 -5.84 5.41 5.25
CA LEU A 180 -4.66 5.34 6.13
C LEU A 180 -4.87 4.45 7.37
N LYS A 181 -6.07 3.86 7.50
CA LYS A 181 -6.48 3.06 8.66
C LYS A 181 -5.94 1.64 8.55
N PHE A 182 -5.39 1.14 9.66
CA PHE A 182 -4.81 -0.21 9.74
C PHE A 182 -5.62 -1.17 10.59
N GLU A 183 -6.67 -0.71 11.28
CA GLU A 183 -7.44 -1.57 12.20
C GLU A 183 -7.92 -2.81 11.46
N LEU A 184 -7.46 -3.96 11.95
CA LEU A 184 -7.92 -5.25 11.51
C LEU A 184 -9.12 -5.61 12.36
N ASP A 185 -10.28 -5.61 11.74
CA ASP A 185 -11.42 -6.33 12.26
C ASP A 185 -11.52 -7.62 11.44
N GLU A 186 -11.16 -8.75 12.05
CA GLU A 186 -11.24 -10.08 11.40
C GLU A 186 -12.68 -10.43 11.00
N GLU A 187 -13.66 -9.75 11.58
CA GLU A 187 -15.09 -9.92 11.29
C GLU A 187 -15.62 -8.88 10.28
N ALA A 188 -14.79 -7.94 9.84
CA ALA A 188 -15.19 -6.92 8.88
C ALA A 188 -14.42 -6.98 7.56
N ILE A 189 -14.89 -6.14 6.65
CA ILE A 189 -14.23 -5.85 5.40
C ILE A 189 -13.78 -4.40 5.40
N ASP A 190 -12.60 -4.12 4.86
CA ASP A 190 -12.05 -2.79 4.81
C ASP A 190 -12.70 -1.93 3.71
N TYR A 191 -12.29 -0.66 3.70
CA TYR A 191 -12.76 0.36 2.76
C TYR A 191 -12.55 0.02 1.27
N TYR A 192 -11.68 -0.94 0.95
CA TYR A 192 -11.38 -1.38 -0.42
C TYR A 192 -11.85 -2.81 -0.72
N GLY A 193 -12.59 -3.44 0.19
CA GLY A 193 -13.11 -4.78 0.00
C GLY A 193 -12.11 -5.89 0.35
N TYR A 194 -11.10 -5.61 1.18
CA TYR A 194 -10.19 -6.62 1.72
C TYR A 194 -10.63 -7.08 3.11
N PHE A 195 -10.35 -8.33 3.46
CA PHE A 195 -10.53 -8.84 4.81
C PHE A 195 -9.32 -9.67 5.26
N SER A 196 -9.14 -9.74 6.58
CA SER A 196 -7.96 -10.32 7.21
C SER A 196 -8.03 -11.84 7.31
N VAL A 197 -6.94 -12.52 6.98
CA VAL A 197 -6.80 -13.97 7.04
C VAL A 197 -5.38 -14.34 7.49
N SER A 198 -5.24 -15.36 8.34
CA SER A 198 -3.94 -15.93 8.69
C SER A 198 -3.35 -16.73 7.52
N SER A 199 -2.02 -16.75 7.40
CA SER A 199 -1.31 -17.49 6.34
C SER A 199 -1.71 -18.98 6.27
N GLU A 200 -1.94 -19.61 7.41
CA GLU A 200 -2.37 -21.00 7.56
C GLU A 200 -3.71 -21.27 6.86
N LYS A 201 -4.66 -20.32 6.95
CA LYS A 201 -5.98 -20.44 6.31
C LYS A 201 -5.88 -20.41 4.77
N LEU A 202 -4.86 -19.78 4.20
CA LEU A 202 -4.67 -19.80 2.73
C LEU A 202 -4.32 -21.19 2.21
N LEU A 203 -3.66 -22.03 3.02
CA LEU A 203 -3.31 -23.41 2.66
C LEU A 203 -4.53 -24.29 2.42
N MET A 204 -5.70 -23.90 2.95
CA MET A 204 -6.97 -24.58 2.70
C MET A 204 -7.48 -24.39 1.27
N GLY A 205 -6.87 -23.50 0.47
CA GLY A 205 -7.24 -23.22 -0.92
C GLY A 205 -8.59 -22.48 -1.09
N SER A 206 -9.28 -22.17 0.00
CA SER A 206 -10.48 -21.35 -0.01
C SER A 206 -10.72 -20.68 1.35
N VAL A 207 -11.29 -19.49 1.34
CA VAL A 207 -11.62 -18.71 2.53
C VAL A 207 -13.03 -18.15 2.42
N LYS A 208 -13.71 -17.93 3.54
CA LYS A 208 -15.06 -17.35 3.57
C LYS A 208 -14.95 -15.86 3.87
N CYS A 209 -15.57 -15.01 3.05
CA CYS A 209 -15.65 -13.59 3.35
C CYS A 209 -16.52 -13.37 4.61
N PRO A 210 -16.07 -12.59 5.61
CA PRO A 210 -16.85 -12.35 6.82
C PRO A 210 -18.12 -11.53 6.53
N HIS A 211 -18.08 -10.65 5.51
CA HIS A 211 -19.20 -9.78 5.16
C HIS A 211 -20.26 -10.46 4.27
N CYS A 212 -19.91 -10.86 3.03
CA CYS A 212 -20.89 -11.44 2.10
C CYS A 212 -21.05 -12.95 2.24
N HIS A 213 -20.28 -13.60 3.13
CA HIS A 213 -20.30 -15.04 3.37
C HIS A 213 -19.96 -15.94 2.17
N ASN A 214 -19.62 -15.37 1.02
CA ASN A 214 -19.18 -16.12 -0.15
C ASN A 214 -17.85 -16.82 0.11
N ARG A 215 -17.72 -18.03 -0.43
CA ARG A 215 -16.47 -18.79 -0.41
C ARG A 215 -15.60 -18.38 -1.59
N ILE A 216 -14.47 -17.75 -1.30
CA ILE A 216 -13.49 -17.29 -2.26
C ILE A 216 -12.47 -18.41 -2.47
N LYS A 217 -12.29 -18.82 -3.73
CA LYS A 217 -11.26 -19.81 -4.10
C LYS A 217 -9.92 -19.10 -4.25
N LEU A 218 -8.90 -19.67 -3.64
CA LEU A 218 -7.54 -19.18 -3.71
C LEU A 218 -6.73 -20.06 -4.66
N LYS A 219 -5.89 -19.44 -5.47
CA LYS A 219 -4.96 -20.17 -6.34
C LYS A 219 -3.55 -19.63 -6.19
N ASN A 220 -2.61 -20.54 -5.99
CA ASN A 220 -1.19 -20.27 -6.09
C ASN A 220 -0.78 -20.51 -7.56
N LYS A 221 -0.79 -19.46 -8.39
CA LYS A 221 -0.48 -19.56 -9.83
C LYS A 221 0.96 -19.17 -10.19
N HIS A 222 1.63 -18.45 -9.31
CA HIS A 222 2.90 -17.79 -9.64
C HIS A 222 4.04 -18.41 -8.85
N PRO A 223 5.27 -18.36 -9.39
CA PRO A 223 6.45 -18.65 -8.57
C PRO A 223 6.43 -17.79 -7.31
N PRO A 224 6.96 -18.28 -6.17
CA PRO A 224 7.01 -17.53 -4.93
C PRO A 224 7.60 -16.13 -5.16
N ARG A 225 7.01 -15.11 -4.54
CA ARG A 225 7.62 -13.77 -4.54
C ARG A 225 8.61 -13.70 -3.39
N THR A 226 9.80 -13.21 -3.70
CA THR A 226 10.78 -12.82 -2.69
C THR A 226 10.20 -11.69 -1.87
N LEU A 227 10.06 -11.93 -0.58
CA LEU A 227 9.78 -10.90 0.40
C LEU A 227 11.03 -10.65 1.19
N TRP A 228 11.38 -9.38 1.25
CA TRP A 228 12.40 -8.91 2.14
C TRP A 228 11.82 -8.95 3.56
N MET A 229 12.43 -9.73 4.45
CA MET A 229 12.04 -9.83 5.85
C MET A 229 13.26 -9.63 6.75
N PRO A 230 13.14 -8.89 7.87
CA PRO A 230 14.25 -8.72 8.79
C PRO A 230 14.58 -10.04 9.48
N ILE A 231 15.87 -10.30 9.67
CA ILE A 231 16.34 -11.42 10.49
C ILE A 231 16.03 -11.10 11.96
N MET A 232 15.22 -11.92 12.61
CA MET A 232 14.97 -11.77 14.05
C MET A 232 16.23 -12.16 14.82
N THR A 233 16.80 -11.24 15.60
CA THR A 233 18.07 -11.37 16.36
C THR A 233 18.11 -12.48 17.42
N THR A 234 17.04 -13.26 17.56
CA THR A 234 16.94 -14.41 18.47
C THR A 234 17.19 -15.75 17.80
N GLU A 235 17.32 -15.78 16.47
CA GLU A 235 17.67 -16.99 15.72
C GLU A 235 19.19 -17.01 15.48
N GLU A 236 19.81 -18.17 15.22
CA GLU A 236 21.24 -18.23 14.88
C GLU A 236 21.48 -17.44 13.58
N ASP A 237 21.86 -16.16 13.73
CA ASP A 237 21.98 -15.07 12.74
C ASP A 237 22.72 -15.43 11.44
N GLN A 238 23.38 -16.58 11.37
CA GLN A 238 24.24 -16.98 10.25
C GLN A 238 23.57 -17.94 9.26
N SER A 239 22.37 -18.48 9.56
CA SER A 239 21.80 -19.61 8.79
C SER A 239 20.51 -19.31 8.02
N ARG A 240 19.88 -18.15 8.21
CA ARG A 240 18.59 -17.82 7.58
C ARG A 240 18.72 -16.81 6.44
N SER A 241 18.01 -17.07 5.35
CA SER A 241 17.92 -16.13 4.23
C SER A 241 17.05 -14.92 4.60
N VAL A 242 17.57 -13.71 4.41
CA VAL A 242 16.82 -12.42 4.49
C VAL A 242 15.73 -12.33 3.42
N ILE A 243 15.90 -13.14 2.38
CA ILE A 243 14.96 -13.33 1.28
C ILE A 243 14.14 -14.56 1.61
N ILE A 244 12.85 -14.36 1.87
CA ILE A 244 11.90 -15.46 2.07
C ILE A 244 11.03 -15.57 0.82
N GLU A 245 11.00 -16.76 0.24
CA GLU A 245 10.08 -17.11 -0.82
C GLU A 245 8.72 -17.44 -0.20
N ARG A 246 7.71 -16.60 -0.44
CA ARG A 246 6.32 -16.89 -0.04
C ARG A 246 5.45 -17.22 -1.25
N PRO A 247 4.57 -18.24 -1.15
CA PRO A 247 3.62 -18.54 -2.20
C PRO A 247 2.70 -17.33 -2.44
N LEU A 248 2.46 -17.01 -3.70
CA LEU A 248 1.61 -15.90 -4.10
C LEU A 248 0.20 -16.44 -4.32
N TRP A 249 -0.69 -16.15 -3.38
CA TRP A 249 -2.09 -16.53 -3.46
C TRP A 249 -2.90 -15.45 -4.16
N GLU A 250 -3.73 -15.86 -5.10
CA GLU A 250 -4.67 -14.98 -5.79
C GLU A 250 -6.10 -15.47 -5.58
N THR A 251 -7.03 -14.53 -5.50
CA THR A 251 -8.46 -14.84 -5.56
C THR A 251 -8.87 -15.13 -7.00
N LYS A 252 -9.58 -16.23 -7.19
CA LYS A 252 -10.13 -16.57 -8.51
C LYS A 252 -11.43 -15.79 -8.71
N THR A 253 -11.43 -14.83 -9.62
CA THR A 253 -12.67 -14.30 -10.21
C THR A 253 -13.38 -15.46 -10.93
N LEU A 254 -14.63 -15.71 -10.54
CA LEU A 254 -15.49 -16.71 -11.17
C LEU A 254 -15.95 -16.24 -12.55
#